data_AF-A0A7V9C7J0-F1
#
_entry.id   AF-A0A7V9C7J0-F1
#
_cell.length_a   1.000
_cell.length_b   1.000
_cell.length_c   1.000
_cell.angle_alpha   90.00
_cell.angle_beta   90.00
_cell.angle_gamma   90.00
#
_symmetry.space_group_name_H-M   'P 1'
#
loop_
_entity.id
_entity.type
_entity.pdbx_description
1 polymer ?
#
loop_
_entity_poly.entity_id
_entity_poly.type
_entity_poly.pdbx_seq_one_letter_code
_entity_poly.pdbx_strand_id
1 'polypeptide(L)'
;MSRGRKRRNGPNPARRGHQHASCRHSERPYRHPRHRRGRHHRHRRGRHHGYRRGRHHRHGRRRHHRHGRCRHHRHGRRRHHRQRHPGPLTLRGDPAAADLAGLAALRRCGGDSDRFATELWGRGPLLQRSPDGAGFGDLLSLDDVDHIIGSMGIRLPAFRLVQDGKTLPPTTYTKTTRTGTQPATGVVDADAVLRRFSSGATIVLQGMHRFWGPLARFCRHLELALGHPVQANAYITPPGSQGLHPHEDEHDVFVLQSHGTKRWLVYERGDLPPSRPPVVEAELAPGDSLYIPRAFPHAAVTQEEASVHVTIGILAVTWRSVLREAVSLAERDPALAEPLPLRFARQPDVLRRTIQERLAELGDRVAKADPDAIGDRLRRRLLTTRQAVLPGQLRQLLELVNLTDASIVAWRDTAMVSMTATGDELSVLLGDRELRMPAWLEAAMEDIIGRDRFAVAELAAHLDEPGRRVLVHRLIVEGLLEVVG
;
A
#
# COMPACT_ATOMS: atom_id res chain seq x y z
N MET A 1 25.04 -77.40 37.34
CA MET A 1 26.35 -77.87 36.85
C MET A 1 27.21 -76.67 36.48
N SER A 2 28.40 -76.60 37.09
CA SER A 2 29.62 -75.83 36.78
C SER A 2 29.65 -74.30 36.52
N ARG A 3 30.25 -73.60 37.51
CA ARG A 3 31.39 -72.64 37.46
C ARG A 3 31.26 -71.39 36.55
N GLY A 4 31.56 -70.14 36.92
CA GLY A 4 32.23 -69.53 38.08
C GLY A 4 33.07 -68.29 37.65
N ARG A 5 33.21 -67.29 38.55
CA ARG A 5 34.06 -66.06 38.55
C ARG A 5 33.49 -64.83 37.81
N LYS A 6 33.16 -63.66 38.39
CA LYS A 6 33.61 -62.77 39.49
C LYS A 6 34.90 -61.95 39.24
N ARG A 7 34.76 -60.61 39.39
CA ARG A 7 35.70 -59.50 39.72
C ARG A 7 36.21 -58.64 38.53
N ARG A 8 36.46 -57.32 38.64
CA ARG A 8 36.06 -56.16 39.48
C ARG A 8 36.99 -54.99 39.08
N ASN A 9 36.47 -53.75 39.14
CA ASN A 9 37.13 -52.47 39.48
C ASN A 9 38.05 -51.74 38.45
N GLY A 10 37.77 -50.42 38.28
CA GLY A 10 38.64 -49.39 37.67
C GLY A 10 39.84 -48.98 38.56
N PRO A 11 40.41 -47.74 38.55
CA PRO A 11 39.94 -46.46 37.96
C PRO A 11 41.04 -45.63 37.21
N ASN A 12 40.63 -44.41 36.81
CA ASN A 12 41.36 -43.26 36.24
C ASN A 12 42.72 -42.90 36.93
N PRO A 13 43.63 -42.18 36.24
CA PRO A 13 44.05 -40.91 36.84
C PRO A 13 44.29 -39.72 35.88
N ALA A 14 44.05 -38.54 36.48
CA ALA A 14 44.26 -37.17 36.03
C ALA A 14 45.69 -36.75 35.67
N ARG A 15 45.81 -35.64 34.93
CA ARG A 15 46.70 -34.47 35.16
C ARG A 15 46.24 -33.31 34.26
N ARG A 16 45.65 -32.21 34.81
CA ARG A 16 46.30 -30.93 35.25
C ARG A 16 47.24 -30.37 34.17
N GLY A 17 47.15 -29.14 33.67
CA GLY A 17 46.42 -27.93 34.03
C GLY A 17 47.34 -26.74 33.72
N HIS A 18 46.82 -25.63 33.18
CA HIS A 18 47.35 -24.28 33.45
C HIS A 18 46.32 -23.20 33.11
N GLN A 19 46.02 -22.39 34.12
CA GLN A 19 45.32 -21.12 34.09
C GLN A 19 46.27 -20.02 33.60
N HIS A 20 45.75 -18.97 32.95
CA HIS A 20 45.94 -17.56 33.33
C HIS A 20 45.04 -16.64 32.48
N ALA A 21 44.16 -15.89 33.15
CA ALA A 21 44.11 -14.42 33.21
C ALA A 21 43.45 -13.76 31.98
N SER A 22 42.16 -13.43 32.07
CA SER A 22 41.64 -12.10 32.46
C SER A 22 41.98 -10.98 31.48
N CYS A 23 40.99 -10.49 30.73
CA CYS A 23 40.92 -9.09 30.33
C CYS A 23 39.47 -8.68 30.06
N ARG A 24 38.96 -7.82 30.94
CA ARG A 24 37.78 -6.97 30.73
C ARG A 24 38.09 -6.00 29.60
N HIS A 25 37.20 -5.80 28.63
CA HIS A 25 37.07 -4.58 27.80
C HIS A 25 35.60 -4.51 27.34
N SER A 26 34.76 -3.73 28.02
CA SER A 26 34.48 -2.32 27.73
C SER A 26 33.66 -2.13 26.44
N GLU A 27 32.33 -2.18 26.62
CA GLU A 27 31.38 -1.57 25.70
C GLU A 27 31.73 -0.09 25.51
N ARG A 28 31.97 0.32 24.26
CA ARG A 28 31.89 1.72 23.86
C ARG A 28 31.01 1.84 22.61
N PRO A 29 29.95 2.65 22.65
CA PRO A 29 29.12 2.90 21.49
C PRO A 29 29.83 3.82 20.49
N TYR A 30 29.72 3.46 19.21
CA TYR A 30 30.22 4.22 18.07
C TYR A 30 29.51 5.58 17.99
N ARG A 31 30.28 6.68 18.07
CA ARG A 31 29.79 8.06 17.94
C ARG A 31 29.87 8.52 16.48
N HIS A 32 28.78 9.11 15.99
CA HIS A 32 28.72 9.90 14.75
C HIS A 32 29.76 11.05 14.74
N PRO A 33 30.44 11.33 13.61
CA PRO A 33 31.22 12.55 13.46
C PRO A 33 30.32 13.74 13.10
N ARG A 34 30.31 14.76 13.95
CA ARG A 34 29.79 16.10 13.66
C ARG A 34 30.83 16.87 12.84
N HIS A 35 30.48 17.27 11.62
CA HIS A 35 31.28 18.23 10.85
C HIS A 35 31.25 19.62 11.51
N ARG A 36 32.43 20.10 11.92
CA ARG A 36 32.67 21.47 12.40
C ARG A 36 32.84 22.43 11.22
N ARG A 37 32.19 23.59 11.36
CA ARG A 37 32.31 24.78 10.52
C ARG A 37 33.72 25.37 10.60
N GLY A 38 34.33 25.66 9.46
CA GLY A 38 35.46 26.58 9.33
C GLY A 38 35.00 27.89 8.73
N ARG A 39 35.20 29.00 9.45
CA ARG A 39 35.07 30.39 8.97
C ARG A 39 36.46 30.87 8.55
N HIS A 40 36.58 31.49 7.38
CA HIS A 40 37.66 32.43 7.08
C HIS A 40 37.11 33.74 6.53
N HIS A 41 37.72 34.84 6.97
CA HIS A 41 37.32 36.22 6.75
C HIS A 41 38.04 36.84 5.55
N ARG A 42 37.26 37.59 4.74
CA ARG A 42 37.51 38.92 4.12
C ARG A 42 38.82 39.17 3.33
N HIS A 43 38.65 39.65 2.09
CA HIS A 43 39.17 40.97 1.68
C HIS A 43 38.30 41.64 0.60
N ARG A 44 38.23 42.98 0.69
CA ARG A 44 37.42 43.94 -0.09
C ARG A 44 38.08 44.40 -1.39
N ARG A 45 37.25 44.87 -2.35
CA ARG A 45 37.30 46.09 -3.21
C ARG A 45 36.56 45.72 -4.52
N GLY A 46 35.63 46.46 -5.15
CA GLY A 46 35.12 47.83 -5.17
C GLY A 46 34.67 48.04 -6.64
N ARG A 47 33.46 48.51 -6.99
CA ARG A 47 33.13 49.92 -7.30
C ARG A 47 31.76 50.01 -8.02
N HIS A 48 31.02 51.09 -7.73
CA HIS A 48 30.12 51.97 -8.53
C HIS A 48 29.10 51.38 -9.54
N HIS A 49 27.88 51.87 -9.78
CA HIS A 49 27.06 53.08 -9.53
C HIS A 49 25.59 52.61 -9.34
N GLY A 50 24.63 53.22 -8.65
CA GLY A 50 24.31 54.63 -8.45
C GLY A 50 23.03 54.97 -9.24
N TYR A 51 21.85 55.08 -8.59
CA TYR A 51 20.79 56.04 -8.95
C TYR A 51 19.80 56.23 -7.79
N ARG A 52 19.44 57.49 -7.57
CA ARG A 52 18.74 58.06 -6.41
C ARG A 52 17.27 58.38 -6.70
N ARG A 53 16.45 58.18 -5.67
CA ARG A 53 15.37 59.04 -5.09
C ARG A 53 14.08 59.34 -5.87
N GLY A 54 12.99 59.27 -5.08
CA GLY A 54 11.76 60.07 -5.23
C GLY A 54 10.73 59.73 -4.15
N ARG A 55 10.76 60.43 -3.00
CA ARG A 55 9.68 60.44 -2.01
C ARG A 55 8.81 61.67 -2.27
N HIS A 56 7.48 61.53 -2.20
CA HIS A 56 6.57 62.64 -1.90
C HIS A 56 5.56 62.25 -0.82
N HIS A 57 5.58 63.01 0.28
CA HIS A 57 4.51 63.13 1.26
C HIS A 57 3.41 64.05 0.71
N ARG A 58 2.15 63.83 1.10
CA ARG A 58 1.20 64.91 1.43
C ARG A 58 0.09 64.44 2.38
N HIS A 59 -0.29 65.36 3.25
CA HIS A 59 -1.19 65.30 4.40
C HIS A 59 -2.68 65.49 4.06
N GLY A 60 -3.54 65.08 5.00
CA GLY A 60 -4.85 65.72 5.29
C GLY A 60 -6.05 64.81 4.99
N ARG A 61 -7.14 64.73 5.77
CA ARG A 61 -7.64 65.45 6.95
C ARG A 61 -8.67 64.54 7.64
N ARG A 62 -8.79 64.66 8.96
CA ARG A 62 -9.88 64.07 9.77
C ARG A 62 -11.20 64.82 9.52
N ARG A 63 -12.33 64.11 9.48
CA ARG A 63 -13.65 64.63 9.85
C ARG A 63 -14.43 63.58 10.65
N HIS A 64 -14.90 64.00 11.82
CA HIS A 64 -15.90 63.32 12.63
C HIS A 64 -17.30 63.56 12.05
N HIS A 65 -18.17 62.55 12.07
CA HIS A 65 -19.60 62.75 12.31
C HIS A 65 -20.20 61.55 13.04
N ARG A 66 -20.95 61.86 14.10
CA ARG A 66 -21.81 60.96 14.87
C ARG A 66 -23.26 61.05 14.36
N HIS A 67 -23.99 59.98 14.65
CA HIS A 67 -25.45 59.80 14.77
C HIS A 67 -26.26 59.32 13.57
N GLY A 68 -26.99 58.24 13.81
CA GLY A 68 -28.00 57.66 12.94
C GLY A 68 -28.37 56.23 13.35
N ARG A 69 -29.06 56.07 14.48
CA ARG A 69 -29.72 54.80 14.83
C ARG A 69 -30.88 54.58 13.84
N CYS A 70 -30.89 53.45 13.14
CA CYS A 70 -32.10 52.91 12.52
C CYS A 70 -32.15 51.40 12.79
N ARG A 71 -33.14 51.00 13.60
CA ARG A 71 -33.48 49.62 13.88
C ARG A 71 -34.28 49.07 12.70
N HIS A 72 -33.75 48.06 12.01
CA HIS A 72 -34.57 47.16 11.22
C HIS A 72 -34.34 45.73 11.70
N HIS A 73 -35.32 45.20 12.42
CA HIS A 73 -35.49 43.77 12.63
C HIS A 73 -35.79 43.11 11.28
N ARG A 74 -34.82 42.38 10.73
CA ARG A 74 -35.08 41.34 9.73
C ARG A 74 -34.99 39.99 10.42
N HIS A 75 -36.14 39.34 10.59
CA HIS A 75 -36.24 37.92 10.88
C HIS A 75 -35.66 37.13 9.71
N GLY A 76 -34.34 36.89 9.74
CA GLY A 76 -33.70 35.90 8.88
C GLY A 76 -34.03 34.51 9.42
N ARG A 77 -35.03 33.85 8.81
CA ARG A 77 -35.21 32.39 8.95
C ARG A 77 -33.90 31.73 8.50
N ARG A 78 -33.11 31.23 9.46
CA ARG A 78 -31.97 30.37 9.19
C ARG A 78 -32.52 29.13 8.50
N ARG A 79 -32.35 29.04 7.18
CA ARG A 79 -32.47 27.77 6.47
C ARG A 79 -31.36 26.88 7.01
N HIS A 80 -31.75 25.88 7.79
CA HIS A 80 -30.85 24.78 8.13
C HIS A 80 -30.46 24.12 6.80
N HIS A 81 -29.26 24.43 6.29
CA HIS A 81 -28.59 23.54 5.36
C HIS A 81 -28.39 22.23 6.12
N ARG A 82 -29.29 21.26 5.89
CA ARG A 82 -28.95 19.85 6.12
C ARG A 82 -27.74 19.60 5.23
N GLN A 83 -26.55 19.51 5.83
CA GLN A 83 -25.45 18.83 5.20
C GLN A 83 -25.99 17.44 4.87
N ARG A 84 -26.22 17.16 3.59
CA ARG A 84 -26.42 15.79 3.15
C ARG A 84 -25.10 15.11 3.46
N HIS A 85 -25.14 14.14 4.37
CA HIS A 85 -24.04 13.20 4.53
C HIS A 85 -23.76 12.60 3.15
N PRO A 86 -22.48 12.40 2.78
CA PRO A 86 -22.17 11.70 1.54
C PRO A 86 -22.99 10.42 1.50
N GLY A 87 -23.65 10.18 0.37
CA GLY A 87 -24.40 8.95 0.17
C GLY A 87 -23.52 7.74 0.46
N PRO A 88 -24.12 6.59 0.78
CA PRO A 88 -23.36 5.34 0.89
C PRO A 88 -22.49 5.18 -0.35
N LEU A 89 -21.29 4.62 -0.15
CA LEU A 89 -20.40 4.28 -1.24
C LEU A 89 -21.18 3.37 -2.20
N THR A 90 -21.58 3.87 -3.37
CA THR A 90 -22.05 3.02 -4.45
C THR A 90 -20.83 2.33 -5.06
N LEU A 91 -20.22 1.39 -4.32
CA LEU A 91 -19.44 0.33 -4.95
C LEU A 91 -20.48 -0.53 -5.63
N ARG A 92 -20.59 -0.35 -6.95
CA ARG A 92 -21.56 -0.99 -7.82
C ARG A 92 -23.03 -0.65 -7.59
N GLY A 93 -23.68 -0.30 -8.71
CA GLY A 93 -25.05 -0.70 -8.99
C GLY A 93 -25.07 -2.22 -9.21
N ASP A 94 -26.07 -2.87 -8.65
CA ASP A 94 -26.17 -4.30 -8.36
C ASP A 94 -24.89 -4.93 -7.75
N PRO A 95 -24.84 -5.19 -6.43
CA PRO A 95 -23.70 -5.79 -5.73
C PRO A 95 -23.26 -7.16 -6.26
N ALA A 96 -23.81 -7.71 -7.34
CA ALA A 96 -23.43 -9.03 -7.85
C ALA A 96 -22.07 -9.09 -8.59
N ALA A 97 -21.77 -8.35 -9.66
CA ALA A 97 -20.70 -8.75 -10.62
C ALA A 97 -19.23 -8.26 -10.41
N ALA A 98 -18.93 -7.16 -9.71
CA ALA A 98 -17.56 -6.76 -9.33
C ALA A 98 -17.24 -7.24 -7.91
N ASP A 99 -18.29 -7.45 -7.11
CA ASP A 99 -18.24 -8.34 -5.97
C ASP A 99 -17.92 -9.76 -6.43
N LEU A 100 -18.51 -10.28 -7.52
CA LEU A 100 -18.16 -11.61 -8.06
C LEU A 100 -16.68 -11.74 -8.42
N ALA A 101 -16.06 -10.76 -9.09
CA ALA A 101 -14.64 -10.82 -9.43
C ALA A 101 -13.73 -10.72 -8.19
N GLY A 102 -14.06 -9.82 -7.27
CA GLY A 102 -13.36 -9.68 -5.99
C GLY A 102 -13.50 -10.92 -5.12
N LEU A 103 -14.72 -11.40 -4.90
CA LEU A 103 -15.06 -12.61 -4.16
C LEU A 103 -14.46 -13.84 -4.84
N ALA A 104 -14.42 -13.93 -6.16
CA ALA A 104 -13.73 -15.02 -6.86
C ALA A 104 -12.24 -15.01 -6.56
N ALA A 105 -11.59 -13.83 -6.59
CA ALA A 105 -10.19 -13.71 -6.22
C ALA A 105 -9.95 -14.09 -4.74
N LEU A 106 -10.81 -13.64 -3.83
CA LEU A 106 -10.72 -14.00 -2.41
C LEU A 106 -10.97 -15.49 -2.19
N ARG A 107 -11.98 -16.08 -2.85
CA ARG A 107 -12.30 -17.52 -2.75
C ARG A 107 -11.18 -18.39 -3.27
N ARG A 108 -10.53 -17.95 -4.34
CA ARG A 108 -9.35 -18.61 -4.90
C ARG A 108 -8.19 -18.69 -3.89
N CYS A 109 -8.06 -17.73 -2.97
CA CYS A 109 -7.01 -17.70 -1.95
C CYS A 109 -7.43 -18.28 -0.59
N GLY A 110 -8.66 -17.98 -0.15
CA GLY A 110 -9.15 -18.19 1.21
C GLY A 110 -10.30 -19.20 1.31
N GLY A 111 -10.74 -19.78 0.19
CA GLY A 111 -11.88 -20.70 0.18
C GLY A 111 -13.19 -19.98 0.44
N ASP A 112 -13.97 -20.42 1.42
CA ASP A 112 -15.22 -19.74 1.80
C ASP A 112 -14.92 -18.31 2.32
N SER A 113 -15.41 -17.30 1.59
CA SER A 113 -15.18 -15.89 1.88
C SER A 113 -15.78 -15.43 3.21
N ASP A 114 -16.96 -15.93 3.56
CA ASP A 114 -17.68 -15.51 4.77
C ASP A 114 -17.04 -16.12 6.01
N ARG A 115 -16.68 -17.41 5.90
CA ARG A 115 -15.90 -18.09 6.93
C ARG A 115 -14.54 -17.42 7.13
N PHE A 116 -13.83 -17.11 6.03
CA PHE A 116 -12.54 -16.42 6.11
C PHE A 116 -12.67 -15.09 6.87
N ALA A 117 -13.66 -14.26 6.52
CA ALA A 117 -13.87 -12.96 7.13
C ALA A 117 -14.24 -13.02 8.62
N THR A 118 -15.08 -13.98 9.02
CA THR A 118 -15.65 -14.04 10.37
C THR A 118 -14.83 -14.86 11.36
N GLU A 119 -14.14 -15.91 10.90
CA GLU A 119 -13.46 -16.88 11.77
C GLU A 119 -11.93 -16.77 11.72
N LEU A 120 -11.33 -16.39 10.59
CA LEU A 120 -9.90 -16.58 10.34
C LEU A 120 -9.12 -15.27 10.20
N TRP A 121 -9.72 -14.24 9.61
CA TRP A 121 -9.09 -12.95 9.36
C TRP A 121 -8.41 -12.37 10.61
N GLY A 122 -7.10 -12.20 10.53
CA GLY A 122 -6.22 -11.69 11.59
C GLY A 122 -5.99 -12.64 12.77
N ARG A 123 -6.64 -13.82 12.81
CA ARG A 123 -6.65 -14.73 13.96
C ARG A 123 -5.69 -15.88 13.84
N GLY A 124 -5.73 -16.62 12.72
CA GLY A 124 -4.91 -17.82 12.55
C GLY A 124 -4.57 -18.11 11.09
N PRO A 125 -3.56 -18.95 10.84
CA PRO A 125 -3.19 -19.36 9.49
C PRO A 125 -4.27 -20.26 8.86
N LEU A 126 -4.41 -20.16 7.53
CA LEU A 126 -5.33 -21.01 6.75
C LEU A 126 -4.58 -21.58 5.55
N LEU A 127 -4.50 -22.90 5.49
CA LEU A 127 -4.06 -23.63 4.31
C LEU A 127 -5.29 -24.00 3.46
N GLN A 128 -5.30 -23.55 2.22
CA GLN A 128 -6.30 -23.92 1.22
C GLN A 128 -5.61 -24.75 0.13
N ARG A 129 -6.10 -25.97 -0.06
CA ARG A 129 -5.62 -26.85 -1.13
C ARG A 129 -6.37 -26.55 -2.42
N SER A 130 -5.68 -26.65 -3.55
CA SER A 130 -6.32 -26.48 -4.86
C SER A 130 -7.39 -27.57 -5.07
N PRO A 131 -8.68 -27.23 -5.25
CA PRO A 131 -9.71 -28.24 -5.47
C PRO A 131 -9.62 -28.89 -6.86
N ASP A 132 -9.20 -28.14 -7.89
CA ASP A 132 -9.30 -28.56 -9.31
C ASP A 132 -7.96 -28.42 -10.08
N GLY A 133 -6.83 -28.23 -9.40
CA GLY A 133 -5.53 -28.01 -10.07
C GLY A 133 -5.44 -26.69 -10.85
N ALA A 134 -6.41 -25.78 -10.68
CA ALA A 134 -6.37 -24.41 -11.18
C ALA A 134 -5.25 -23.64 -10.46
N GLY A 135 -4.03 -23.80 -10.96
CA GLY A 135 -2.81 -23.22 -10.41
C GLY A 135 -2.77 -21.70 -10.50
N PHE A 136 -1.85 -21.06 -9.78
CA PHE A 136 -1.58 -19.61 -9.89
C PHE A 136 -0.62 -19.24 -11.05
N GLY A 137 -0.45 -20.14 -12.02
CA GLY A 137 0.44 -19.95 -13.17
C GLY A 137 -0.05 -18.87 -14.16
N ASP A 138 -1.36 -18.61 -14.22
CA ASP A 138 -1.97 -17.48 -14.94
C ASP A 138 -1.60 -16.11 -14.35
N LEU A 139 -1.23 -16.07 -13.06
CA LEU A 139 -0.76 -14.86 -12.40
C LEU A 139 0.74 -14.66 -12.62
N LEU A 140 1.52 -15.74 -12.47
CA LEU A 140 2.96 -15.75 -12.70
C LEU A 140 3.48 -17.18 -12.90
N SER A 141 3.79 -17.53 -14.14
CA SER A 141 4.45 -18.78 -14.50
C SER A 141 5.98 -18.69 -14.38
N LEU A 142 6.68 -19.83 -14.52
CA LEU A 142 8.13 -19.84 -14.60
C LEU A 142 8.64 -19.15 -15.88
N ASP A 143 7.94 -19.32 -17.00
CA ASP A 143 8.29 -18.66 -18.28
C ASP A 143 8.15 -17.14 -18.17
N ASP A 144 7.15 -16.66 -17.44
CA ASP A 144 7.02 -15.22 -17.15
C ASP A 144 8.20 -14.69 -16.34
N VAL A 145 8.67 -15.45 -15.35
CA VAL A 145 9.87 -15.10 -14.57
C VAL A 145 11.09 -15.02 -15.47
N ASP A 146 11.28 -15.99 -16.36
CA ASP A 146 12.39 -16.00 -17.32
C ASP A 146 12.32 -14.77 -18.24
N HIS A 147 11.13 -14.45 -18.76
CA HIS A 147 10.91 -13.25 -19.56
C HIS A 147 11.24 -11.95 -18.80
N ILE A 148 10.78 -11.83 -17.54
CA ILE A 148 11.01 -10.66 -16.68
C ILE A 148 12.51 -10.45 -16.44
N ILE A 149 13.23 -11.50 -16.08
CA ILE A 149 14.67 -11.43 -15.75
C ILE A 149 15.52 -11.27 -17.01
N GLY A 150 15.20 -12.02 -18.07
CA GLY A 150 15.99 -12.11 -19.28
C GLY A 150 15.79 -10.92 -20.23
N SER A 151 14.57 -10.35 -20.28
CA SER A 151 14.18 -9.46 -21.39
C SER A 151 13.59 -8.11 -21.00
N MET A 152 12.95 -7.97 -19.83
CA MET A 152 12.25 -6.71 -19.47
C MET A 152 13.18 -5.57 -19.02
N GLY A 153 14.46 -5.84 -18.75
CA GLY A 153 15.41 -4.82 -18.32
C GLY A 153 15.04 -4.14 -17.00
N ILE A 154 14.43 -4.90 -16.08
CA ILE A 154 14.00 -4.40 -14.77
C ILE A 154 15.16 -3.79 -13.97
N ARG A 155 14.83 -2.87 -13.07
CA ARG A 155 15.81 -2.12 -12.28
C ARG A 155 15.50 -2.18 -10.80
N LEU A 156 16.49 -1.92 -9.96
CA LEU A 156 16.26 -1.71 -8.53
C LEU A 156 15.23 -0.57 -8.31
N PRO A 157 14.35 -0.66 -7.30
CA PRO A 157 14.22 -1.74 -6.33
C PRO A 157 13.20 -2.83 -6.75
N ALA A 158 12.90 -3.01 -8.04
CA ALA A 158 11.90 -4.00 -8.49
C ALA A 158 12.35 -5.46 -8.31
N PHE A 159 13.62 -5.71 -7.97
CA PHE A 159 14.10 -7.03 -7.61
C PHE A 159 15.31 -6.98 -6.66
N ARG A 160 15.58 -8.10 -5.99
CA ARG A 160 16.80 -8.35 -5.20
C ARG A 160 17.14 -9.83 -5.19
N LEU A 161 18.37 -10.17 -4.81
CA LEU A 161 18.78 -11.54 -4.53
C LEU A 161 19.00 -11.74 -3.03
N VAL A 162 18.58 -12.89 -2.53
CA VAL A 162 18.78 -13.30 -1.13
C VAL A 162 19.40 -14.69 -1.11
N GLN A 163 20.44 -14.87 -0.31
CA GLN A 163 21.11 -16.16 -0.12
C GLN A 163 21.46 -16.31 1.36
N ASP A 164 21.16 -17.47 1.95
CA ASP A 164 21.40 -17.77 3.36
C ASP A 164 20.87 -16.67 4.30
N GLY A 165 19.63 -16.22 4.04
CA GLY A 165 18.96 -15.18 4.81
C GLY A 165 19.52 -13.76 4.64
N LYS A 166 20.49 -13.54 3.76
CA LYS A 166 21.12 -12.22 3.54
C LYS A 166 20.86 -11.70 2.14
N THR A 167 20.52 -10.41 2.05
CA THR A 167 20.41 -9.73 0.75
C THR A 167 21.80 -9.55 0.16
N LEU A 168 22.01 -10.01 -1.07
CA LEU A 168 23.28 -9.88 -1.78
C LEU A 168 23.52 -8.40 -2.18
N PRO A 169 24.79 -7.94 -2.24
CA PRO A 169 25.09 -6.58 -2.69
C PRO A 169 24.65 -6.39 -4.15
N PRO A 170 23.89 -5.32 -4.50
CA PRO A 170 23.36 -5.16 -5.85
C PRO A 170 24.43 -5.07 -6.95
N THR A 171 25.64 -4.60 -6.63
CA THR A 171 26.78 -4.57 -7.55
C THR A 171 27.21 -5.95 -8.06
N THR A 172 26.73 -7.04 -7.44
CA THR A 172 27.07 -8.42 -7.84
C THR A 172 26.13 -9.01 -8.88
N TYR A 173 25.01 -8.33 -9.19
CA TYR A 173 23.97 -8.84 -10.10
C TYR A 173 23.25 -7.72 -10.88
N THR A 174 23.79 -6.49 -10.84
CA THR A 174 23.30 -5.35 -11.62
C THR A 174 24.43 -4.71 -12.39
N LYS A 175 24.08 -4.03 -13.48
CA LYS A 175 25.01 -3.28 -14.32
C LYS A 175 24.50 -1.87 -14.60
N THR A 176 25.41 -1.04 -15.09
CA THR A 176 25.06 0.25 -15.67
C THR A 176 24.98 0.09 -17.18
N THR A 177 23.82 0.39 -17.76
CA THR A 177 23.62 0.39 -19.21
C THR A 177 23.50 1.83 -19.72
N ARG A 178 23.67 2.04 -21.01
CA ARG A 178 23.30 3.32 -21.66
C ARG A 178 21.90 3.20 -22.23
N THR A 179 20.99 4.08 -21.82
CA THR A 179 19.66 4.20 -22.43
C THR A 179 19.61 5.57 -23.10
N GLY A 180 19.81 5.59 -24.43
CA GLY A 180 20.06 6.84 -25.16
C GLY A 180 21.33 7.53 -24.69
N THR A 181 21.22 8.81 -24.33
CA THR A 181 22.35 9.62 -23.85
C THR A 181 22.65 9.45 -22.36
N GLN A 182 21.72 8.87 -21.59
CA GLN A 182 21.80 8.80 -20.14
C GLN A 182 22.27 7.43 -19.64
N PRO A 183 23.12 7.41 -18.59
CA PRO A 183 23.42 6.17 -17.88
C PRO A 183 22.20 5.72 -17.06
N ALA A 184 21.91 4.44 -17.13
CA ALA A 184 20.91 3.75 -16.33
C ALA A 184 21.62 2.79 -15.39
N THR A 185 21.59 3.08 -14.09
CA THR A 185 22.21 2.24 -13.06
C THR A 185 21.20 1.26 -12.45
N GLY A 186 21.72 0.20 -11.81
CA GLY A 186 20.87 -0.78 -11.12
C GLY A 186 20.00 -1.62 -12.06
N VAL A 187 20.38 -1.72 -13.34
CA VAL A 187 19.71 -2.55 -14.34
C VAL A 187 20.09 -4.00 -14.11
N VAL A 188 19.13 -4.91 -14.25
CA VAL A 188 19.37 -6.34 -14.16
C VAL A 188 20.52 -6.78 -15.07
N ASP A 189 21.44 -7.55 -14.49
CA ASP A 189 22.40 -8.30 -15.27
C ASP A 189 21.98 -9.78 -15.25
N ALA A 190 21.17 -10.17 -16.24
CA ALA A 190 20.47 -11.47 -16.26
C ALA A 190 21.44 -12.65 -16.06
N ASP A 191 22.57 -12.63 -16.77
CA ASP A 191 23.61 -13.66 -16.68
C ASP A 191 24.22 -13.76 -15.25
N ALA A 192 24.48 -12.62 -14.61
CA ALA A 192 24.93 -12.59 -13.22
C ALA A 192 23.86 -13.07 -12.24
N VAL A 193 22.58 -12.69 -12.44
CA VAL A 193 21.44 -13.17 -11.64
C VAL A 193 21.29 -14.68 -11.76
N LEU A 194 21.29 -15.23 -12.98
CA LEU A 194 21.11 -16.65 -13.22
C LEU A 194 22.27 -17.48 -12.67
N ARG A 195 23.52 -16.99 -12.76
CA ARG A 195 24.65 -17.62 -12.06
C ARG A 195 24.43 -17.68 -10.56
N ARG A 196 24.01 -16.58 -9.92
CA ARG A 196 23.73 -16.57 -8.47
C ARG A 196 22.58 -17.51 -8.11
N PHE A 197 21.53 -17.54 -8.92
CA PHE A 197 20.41 -18.47 -8.76
C PHE A 197 20.88 -19.93 -8.82
N SER A 198 21.68 -20.30 -9.82
CA SER A 198 22.26 -21.65 -9.93
C SER A 198 23.17 -22.02 -8.75
N SER A 199 23.67 -21.03 -8.02
CA SER A 199 24.49 -21.21 -6.81
C SER A 199 23.68 -21.15 -5.51
N GLY A 200 22.34 -21.19 -5.56
CA GLY A 200 21.46 -21.25 -4.39
C GLY A 200 20.78 -19.93 -3.99
N ALA A 201 20.99 -18.82 -4.73
CA ALA A 201 20.32 -17.56 -4.39
C ALA A 201 18.84 -17.57 -4.79
N THR A 202 17.97 -17.07 -3.92
CA THR A 202 16.56 -16.78 -4.22
C THR A 202 16.43 -15.43 -4.91
N ILE A 203 15.72 -15.40 -6.05
CA ILE A 203 15.29 -14.16 -6.71
C ILE A 203 14.01 -13.67 -6.04
N VAL A 204 13.98 -12.40 -5.65
CA VAL A 204 12.78 -11.75 -5.14
C VAL A 204 12.39 -10.64 -6.10
N LEU A 205 11.24 -10.78 -6.76
CA LEU A 205 10.61 -9.74 -7.57
C LEU A 205 9.67 -8.93 -6.68
N GLN A 206 9.84 -7.62 -6.66
CA GLN A 206 9.19 -6.72 -5.70
C GLN A 206 8.18 -5.81 -6.37
N GLY A 207 7.02 -5.64 -5.75
CA GLY A 207 6.02 -4.70 -6.22
C GLY A 207 5.46 -5.07 -7.60
N MET A 208 5.35 -6.37 -7.88
CA MET A 208 4.91 -6.94 -9.16
C MET A 208 3.58 -6.37 -9.65
N HIS A 209 2.64 -6.10 -8.73
CA HIS A 209 1.36 -5.44 -8.99
C HIS A 209 1.46 -4.06 -9.68
N ARG A 210 2.66 -3.46 -9.77
CA ARG A 210 2.89 -2.16 -10.43
C ARG A 210 3.28 -2.27 -11.90
N PHE A 211 3.78 -3.42 -12.34
CA PHE A 211 4.33 -3.57 -13.70
C PHE A 211 3.98 -4.90 -14.36
N TRP A 212 3.37 -5.84 -13.65
CA TRP A 212 2.93 -7.12 -14.18
C TRP A 212 1.41 -7.19 -14.23
N GLY A 213 0.85 -7.14 -15.43
CA GLY A 213 -0.60 -6.97 -15.68
C GLY A 213 -1.50 -7.98 -14.95
N PRO A 214 -1.25 -9.31 -15.05
CA PRO A 214 -2.05 -10.31 -14.36
C PRO A 214 -2.14 -10.08 -12.85
N LEU A 215 -0.99 -9.80 -12.20
CA LEU A 215 -0.94 -9.51 -10.77
C LEU A 215 -1.54 -8.16 -10.41
N ALA A 216 -1.40 -7.14 -11.26
CA ALA A 216 -2.03 -5.84 -11.04
C ALA A 216 -3.56 -5.96 -10.97
N ARG A 217 -4.17 -6.70 -11.91
CA ARG A 217 -5.62 -6.96 -11.93
C ARG A 217 -6.06 -7.80 -10.73
N PHE A 218 -5.34 -8.89 -10.46
CA PHE A 218 -5.66 -9.78 -9.35
C PHE A 218 -5.60 -9.06 -8.00
N CYS A 219 -4.55 -8.25 -7.78
CA CYS A 219 -4.45 -7.39 -6.61
C CYS A 219 -5.64 -6.42 -6.51
N ARG A 220 -6.05 -5.76 -7.60
CA ARG A 220 -7.22 -4.88 -7.58
C ARG A 220 -8.50 -5.61 -7.17
N HIS A 221 -8.75 -6.81 -7.69
CA HIS A 221 -9.91 -7.60 -7.29
C HIS A 221 -9.86 -7.97 -5.81
N LEU A 222 -8.70 -8.36 -5.28
CA LEU A 222 -8.53 -8.62 -3.85
C LEU A 222 -8.73 -7.36 -3.00
N GLU A 223 -8.25 -6.19 -3.43
CA GLU A 223 -8.48 -4.94 -2.70
C GLU A 223 -9.97 -4.59 -2.59
N LEU A 224 -10.73 -4.85 -3.66
CA LEU A 224 -12.17 -4.65 -3.70
C LEU A 224 -12.89 -5.56 -2.69
N ALA A 225 -12.54 -6.84 -2.64
CA ALA A 225 -13.14 -7.80 -1.71
C ALA A 225 -12.72 -7.56 -0.24
N LEU A 226 -11.44 -7.24 -0.01
CA LEU A 226 -10.89 -7.12 1.33
C LEU A 226 -11.13 -5.74 1.97
N GLY A 227 -11.35 -4.70 1.18
CA GLY A 227 -11.38 -3.33 1.69
C GLY A 227 -10.02 -2.86 2.24
N HIS A 228 -8.92 -3.50 1.84
CA HIS A 228 -7.57 -3.23 2.31
C HIS A 228 -6.59 -3.12 1.14
N PRO A 229 -5.58 -2.23 1.21
CA PRO A 229 -4.52 -2.19 0.20
C PRO A 229 -3.74 -3.50 0.18
N VAL A 230 -3.35 -3.94 -1.02
CA VAL A 230 -2.53 -5.14 -1.17
C VAL A 230 -1.29 -4.87 -2.03
N GLN A 231 -0.27 -5.70 -1.87
CA GLN A 231 0.94 -5.67 -2.68
C GLN A 231 1.38 -7.10 -3.04
N ALA A 232 1.79 -7.31 -4.28
CA ALA A 232 2.38 -8.58 -4.71
C ALA A 232 3.92 -8.50 -4.79
N ASN A 233 4.58 -9.51 -4.22
CA ASN A 233 5.98 -9.86 -4.46
C ASN A 233 6.04 -11.32 -4.94
N ALA A 234 7.07 -11.71 -5.68
CA ALA A 234 7.30 -13.10 -6.06
C ALA A 234 8.68 -13.57 -5.62
N TYR A 235 8.77 -14.85 -5.28
CA TYR A 235 9.99 -15.48 -4.78
C TYR A 235 10.27 -16.73 -5.59
N ILE A 236 11.48 -16.78 -6.15
CA ILE A 236 11.93 -17.88 -6.99
C ILE A 236 13.15 -18.48 -6.32
N THR A 237 12.98 -19.67 -5.75
CA THR A 237 14.01 -20.36 -4.96
C THR A 237 14.46 -21.61 -5.71
N PRO A 238 15.78 -21.81 -5.94
CA PRO A 238 16.29 -23.01 -6.59
C PRO A 238 16.14 -24.25 -5.69
N PRO A 239 16.35 -25.47 -6.20
CA PRO A 239 16.36 -26.69 -5.39
C PRO A 239 17.29 -26.61 -4.16
N GLY A 240 16.91 -27.31 -3.09
CA GLY A 240 17.73 -27.51 -1.88
C GLY A 240 18.13 -26.25 -1.14
N SER A 241 17.38 -25.15 -1.31
CA SER A 241 17.80 -23.82 -0.88
C SER A 241 16.77 -23.16 0.03
N GLN A 242 17.24 -22.28 0.92
CA GLN A 242 16.39 -21.48 1.77
C GLN A 242 16.73 -20.00 1.56
N GLY A 243 15.78 -19.25 1.01
CA GLY A 243 15.97 -17.82 0.78
C GLY A 243 16.04 -17.02 2.09
N LEU A 244 15.11 -17.25 3.00
CA LEU A 244 14.93 -16.45 4.22
C LEU A 244 14.94 -17.34 5.47
N HIS A 245 15.60 -16.88 6.53
CA HIS A 245 15.48 -17.46 7.86
C HIS A 245 14.06 -17.27 8.42
N PRO A 246 13.68 -18.01 9.48
CA PRO A 246 12.43 -17.75 10.19
C PRO A 246 12.29 -16.26 10.52
N HIS A 247 11.16 -15.67 10.14
CA HIS A 247 10.87 -14.26 10.31
C HIS A 247 9.37 -14.04 10.47
N GLU A 248 8.98 -12.83 10.85
CA GLU A 248 7.59 -12.40 10.87
C GLU A 248 7.39 -11.17 9.99
N ASP A 249 6.23 -11.08 9.36
CA ASP A 249 5.85 -9.91 8.57
C ASP A 249 5.03 -8.92 9.42
N GLU A 250 5.17 -7.63 9.12
CA GLU A 250 4.36 -6.56 9.73
C GLU A 250 2.92 -6.50 9.18
N HIS A 251 2.64 -7.28 8.13
CA HIS A 251 1.37 -7.36 7.43
C HIS A 251 0.93 -8.81 7.24
N ASP A 252 -0.36 -9.00 7.03
CA ASP A 252 -0.95 -10.29 6.69
C ASP A 252 -0.53 -10.69 5.28
N VAL A 253 -0.44 -11.98 4.98
CA VAL A 253 -0.06 -12.47 3.65
C VAL A 253 -0.94 -13.61 3.17
N PHE A 254 -1.21 -13.64 1.86
CA PHE A 254 -1.50 -14.88 1.15
C PHE A 254 -0.26 -15.31 0.36
N VAL A 255 0.23 -16.52 0.61
CA VAL A 255 1.23 -17.20 -0.22
C VAL A 255 0.47 -18.00 -1.28
N LEU A 256 0.79 -17.79 -2.55
CA LEU A 256 0.15 -18.44 -3.70
C LEU A 256 1.20 -19.23 -4.46
N GLN A 257 1.16 -20.55 -4.37
CA GLN A 257 2.16 -21.40 -5.04
C GLN A 257 1.83 -21.52 -6.53
N SER A 258 2.73 -21.08 -7.41
CA SER A 258 2.48 -21.09 -8.87
C SER A 258 3.30 -22.12 -9.63
N HIS A 259 4.47 -22.53 -9.13
CA HIS A 259 5.31 -23.56 -9.77
C HIS A 259 6.13 -24.34 -8.73
N GLY A 260 6.32 -25.64 -8.99
CA GLY A 260 7.05 -26.57 -8.13
C GLY A 260 6.51 -26.65 -6.70
N THR A 261 7.31 -27.18 -5.78
CA THR A 261 6.89 -27.36 -4.38
C THR A 261 7.77 -26.63 -3.37
N LYS A 262 7.18 -26.26 -2.23
CA LYS A 262 7.93 -25.64 -1.13
C LYS A 262 7.35 -26.04 0.22
N ARG A 263 8.21 -26.44 1.16
CA ARG A 263 7.80 -26.74 2.54
C ARG A 263 7.72 -25.46 3.34
N TRP A 264 6.56 -25.22 3.93
CA TRP A 264 6.25 -24.08 4.78
C TRP A 264 6.06 -24.52 6.22
N LEU A 265 6.67 -23.76 7.13
CA LEU A 265 6.57 -23.91 8.57
C LEU A 265 6.05 -22.58 9.12
N VAL A 266 4.90 -22.60 9.78
CA VAL A 266 4.31 -21.44 10.47
C VAL A 266 4.22 -21.76 11.95
N TYR A 267 4.72 -20.87 12.77
CA TYR A 267 4.78 -21.00 14.22
C TYR A 267 3.81 -20.04 14.89
N GLU A 268 3.48 -20.32 16.14
CA GLU A 268 2.60 -19.46 16.93
C GLU A 268 3.21 -18.07 17.15
N ARG A 269 2.35 -17.05 17.27
CA ARG A 269 2.78 -15.66 17.51
C ARG A 269 3.74 -15.57 18.69
N GLY A 270 4.80 -14.78 18.52
CA GLY A 270 5.84 -14.58 19.54
C GLY A 270 6.84 -15.73 19.69
N ASP A 271 6.77 -16.80 18.87
CA ASP A 271 7.78 -17.87 18.84
C ASP A 271 8.90 -17.57 17.83
N LEU A 272 9.65 -16.49 18.06
CA LEU A 272 10.80 -16.11 17.22
C LEU A 272 12.03 -15.80 18.12
N PRO A 273 13.15 -16.56 18.02
CA PRO A 273 13.34 -17.73 17.16
C PRO A 273 12.40 -18.89 17.54
N PRO A 274 12.00 -19.76 16.59
CA PRO A 274 11.08 -20.84 16.87
C PRO A 274 11.66 -21.84 17.88
N SER A 275 10.85 -22.18 18.88
CA SER A 275 11.20 -23.12 19.95
C SER A 275 10.17 -24.23 20.11
N ARG A 276 8.97 -24.03 19.55
CA ARG A 276 7.86 -24.99 19.59
C ARG A 276 7.66 -25.62 18.21
N PRO A 277 6.94 -26.76 18.13
CA PRO A 277 6.48 -27.29 16.86
C PRO A 277 5.64 -26.25 16.09
N PRO A 278 5.71 -26.26 14.74
CA PRO A 278 4.89 -25.37 13.92
C PRO A 278 3.39 -25.65 14.13
N VAL A 279 2.58 -24.61 14.09
CA VAL A 279 1.11 -24.70 14.07
C VAL A 279 0.58 -25.08 12.68
N VAL A 280 1.34 -24.79 11.63
CA VAL A 280 1.12 -25.30 10.28
C VAL A 280 2.45 -25.77 9.70
N GLU A 281 2.47 -27.01 9.27
CA GLU A 281 3.57 -27.60 8.51
C GLU A 281 2.99 -28.27 7.26
N ALA A 282 3.34 -27.75 6.10
CA ALA A 282 2.80 -28.23 4.83
C ALA A 282 3.77 -28.01 3.68
N GLU A 283 3.81 -28.97 2.75
CA GLU A 283 4.34 -28.74 1.42
C GLU A 283 3.25 -28.16 0.53
N LEU A 284 3.48 -26.97 -0.03
CA LEU A 284 2.59 -26.35 -1.01
C LEU A 284 2.96 -26.80 -2.42
N ALA A 285 1.96 -27.17 -3.20
CA ALA A 285 2.07 -27.47 -4.63
C ALA A 285 1.31 -26.41 -5.46
N PRO A 286 1.52 -26.34 -6.79
CA PRO A 286 0.87 -25.32 -7.62
C PRO A 286 -0.66 -25.28 -7.43
N GLY A 287 -1.19 -24.09 -7.16
CA GLY A 287 -2.61 -23.85 -6.87
C GLY A 287 -2.99 -23.85 -5.41
N ASP A 288 -2.10 -24.31 -4.51
CA ASP A 288 -2.32 -24.15 -3.08
C ASP A 288 -2.08 -22.70 -2.64
N SER A 289 -2.82 -22.29 -1.62
CA SER A 289 -2.61 -21.02 -0.95
C SER A 289 -2.52 -21.16 0.57
N LEU A 290 -1.66 -20.33 1.17
CA LEU A 290 -1.47 -20.27 2.62
C LEU A 290 -1.62 -18.82 3.10
N TYR A 291 -2.67 -18.57 3.87
CA TYR A 291 -2.84 -17.32 4.59
C TYR A 291 -2.05 -17.36 5.89
N ILE A 292 -1.28 -16.31 6.15
CA ILE A 292 -0.51 -16.13 7.39
C ILE A 292 -0.82 -14.71 7.90
N PRO A 293 -1.51 -14.57 9.05
CA PRO A 293 -1.70 -13.26 9.65
C PRO A 293 -0.36 -12.63 10.04
N ARG A 294 -0.29 -11.29 10.11
CA ARG A 294 0.92 -10.58 10.57
C ARG A 294 1.44 -11.16 11.89
N ALA A 295 2.74 -11.07 12.16
CA ALA A 295 3.36 -11.52 13.42
C ALA A 295 3.24 -13.03 13.75
N PHE A 296 2.89 -13.87 12.78
CA PHE A 296 3.14 -15.32 12.85
C PHE A 296 4.53 -15.61 12.25
N PRO A 297 5.50 -16.08 13.05
CA PRO A 297 6.80 -16.46 12.54
C PRO A 297 6.66 -17.58 11.51
N HIS A 298 7.38 -17.50 10.40
CA HIS A 298 7.33 -18.50 9.37
C HIS A 298 8.65 -18.65 8.61
N ALA A 299 8.84 -19.82 8.02
CA ALA A 299 9.99 -20.16 7.18
C ALA A 299 9.54 -21.04 6.01
N ALA A 300 10.27 -20.94 4.90
CA ALA A 300 10.01 -21.74 3.71
C ALA A 300 11.31 -22.26 3.10
N VAL A 301 11.34 -23.55 2.78
CA VAL A 301 12.53 -24.25 2.27
C VAL A 301 12.12 -25.06 1.04
N THR A 302 12.90 -24.96 -0.04
CA THR A 302 12.73 -25.87 -1.20
C THR A 302 13.39 -27.21 -0.91
N GLN A 303 12.79 -28.27 -1.47
CA GLN A 303 13.35 -29.62 -1.37
C GLN A 303 14.07 -29.96 -2.68
N GLU A 304 13.56 -30.89 -3.47
CA GLU A 304 14.24 -31.39 -4.67
C GLU A 304 13.99 -30.52 -5.91
N GLU A 305 12.92 -29.74 -5.93
CA GLU A 305 12.51 -28.92 -7.07
C GLU A 305 12.66 -27.42 -6.80
N ALA A 306 12.75 -26.64 -7.89
CA ALA A 306 12.65 -25.18 -7.81
C ALA A 306 11.21 -24.78 -7.46
N SER A 307 11.03 -23.63 -6.82
CA SER A 307 9.70 -23.11 -6.49
C SER A 307 9.53 -21.66 -6.93
N VAL A 308 8.34 -21.37 -7.45
CA VAL A 308 7.82 -20.00 -7.63
C VAL A 308 6.56 -19.86 -6.78
N HIS A 309 6.54 -18.83 -5.95
CA HIS A 309 5.31 -18.38 -5.30
C HIS A 309 5.17 -16.87 -5.36
N VAL A 310 3.93 -16.42 -5.35
CA VAL A 310 3.56 -15.01 -5.19
C VAL A 310 3.07 -14.81 -3.76
N THR A 311 3.60 -13.81 -3.07
CA THR A 311 3.09 -13.36 -1.78
C THR A 311 2.29 -12.09 -1.98
N ILE A 312 1.00 -12.15 -1.67
CA ILE A 312 0.11 -10.99 -1.57
C ILE A 312 0.14 -10.48 -0.13
N GLY A 313 0.87 -9.40 0.13
CA GLY A 313 0.84 -8.71 1.42
C GLY A 313 -0.38 -7.81 1.54
N ILE A 314 -1.14 -7.93 2.62
CA ILE A 314 -2.35 -7.17 2.90
C ILE A 314 -2.06 -6.14 3.98
N LEU A 315 -2.04 -4.86 3.58
CA LEU A 315 -1.73 -3.74 4.45
C LEU A 315 -2.98 -3.31 5.22
N ALA A 316 -3.43 -4.17 6.14
CA ALA A 316 -4.70 -4.03 6.85
C ALA A 316 -4.88 -2.63 7.46
N VAL A 317 -6.01 -1.99 7.16
CA VAL A 317 -6.41 -0.74 7.80
C VAL A 317 -6.83 -1.07 9.23
N THR A 318 -6.17 -0.47 10.23
CA THR A 318 -6.37 -0.84 11.64
C THR A 318 -7.13 0.23 12.41
N TRP A 319 -7.54 -0.08 13.64
CA TRP A 319 -8.04 0.91 14.61
C TRP A 319 -7.07 2.06 14.87
N ARG A 320 -5.75 1.85 14.68
CA ARG A 320 -4.79 2.96 14.74
C ARG A 320 -5.02 3.96 13.61
N SER A 321 -5.44 3.50 12.43
CA SER A 321 -5.81 4.37 11.31
C SER A 321 -7.07 5.18 11.63
N VAL A 322 -8.08 4.53 12.22
CA VAL A 322 -9.31 5.20 12.71
C VAL A 322 -8.95 6.31 13.70
N LEU A 323 -8.12 6.00 14.70
CA LEU A 323 -7.67 6.98 15.70
C LEU A 323 -6.89 8.13 15.07
N ARG A 324 -6.01 7.86 14.10
CA ARG A 324 -5.27 8.92 13.38
C ARG A 324 -6.21 9.87 12.64
N GLU A 325 -7.25 9.36 11.99
CA GLU A 325 -8.24 10.19 11.32
C GLU A 325 -9.09 10.99 12.31
N ALA A 326 -9.49 10.39 13.43
CA ALA A 326 -10.21 11.08 14.50
C ALA A 326 -9.38 12.24 15.11
N VAL A 327 -8.10 11.99 15.38
CA VAL A 327 -7.16 13.02 15.84
C VAL A 327 -6.97 14.09 14.76
N SER A 328 -6.79 13.72 13.49
CA SER A 328 -6.68 14.69 12.39
C SER A 328 -7.92 15.56 12.21
N LEU A 329 -9.11 15.05 12.51
CA LEU A 329 -10.33 15.86 12.55
C LEU A 329 -10.30 16.84 13.71
N ALA A 330 -9.92 16.39 14.91
CA ALA A 330 -9.85 17.22 16.11
C ALA A 330 -8.74 18.28 16.05
N GLU A 331 -7.64 18.02 15.35
CA GLU A 331 -6.52 18.93 15.13
C GLU A 331 -6.88 20.19 14.31
N ARG A 332 -8.02 20.19 13.61
CA ARG A 332 -8.49 21.34 12.82
C ARG A 332 -9.03 22.49 13.67
N ASP A 333 -9.12 22.31 14.98
CA ASP A 333 -9.57 23.35 15.87
C ASP A 333 -8.55 24.50 15.97
N PRO A 334 -8.96 25.76 15.71
CA PRO A 334 -8.07 26.91 15.79
C PRO A 334 -7.36 27.10 17.15
N ALA A 335 -7.94 26.62 18.25
CA ALA A 335 -7.33 26.69 19.58
C ALA A 335 -6.01 25.90 19.66
N LEU A 336 -5.82 24.88 18.82
CA LEU A 336 -4.57 24.12 18.75
C LEU A 336 -3.44 24.85 18.00
N ALA A 337 -3.74 25.99 17.36
CA ALA A 337 -2.74 26.86 16.75
C ALA A 337 -2.05 27.79 17.77
N GLU A 338 -2.53 27.83 19.02
CA GLU A 338 -1.91 28.61 20.09
C GLU A 338 -0.47 28.13 20.38
N PRO A 339 0.51 29.05 20.52
CA PRO A 339 1.86 28.67 20.88
C PRO A 339 1.90 28.10 22.32
N LEU A 340 2.84 27.19 22.57
CA LEU A 340 3.15 26.76 23.93
C LEU A 340 3.54 27.95 24.82
N PRO A 341 3.37 27.85 26.15
CA PRO A 341 3.76 28.90 27.08
C PRO A 341 5.20 29.39 26.90
N LEU A 342 5.41 30.69 27.05
CA LEU A 342 6.76 31.29 26.98
C LEU A 342 7.68 30.61 27.99
N ARG A 343 8.88 30.19 27.54
CA ARG A 343 9.87 29.43 28.35
C ARG A 343 9.38 28.05 28.81
N PHE A 344 8.49 27.38 28.09
CA PHE A 344 8.04 26.00 28.42
C PHE A 344 9.21 25.05 28.76
N ALA A 345 10.34 25.15 28.05
CA ALA A 345 11.54 24.33 28.28
C ALA A 345 12.20 24.52 29.66
N ARG A 346 11.85 25.60 30.38
CA ARG A 346 12.33 25.90 31.74
C ARG A 346 11.23 25.77 32.80
N GLN A 347 10.03 25.34 32.42
CA GLN A 347 8.86 25.23 33.31
C GLN A 347 8.18 23.86 33.13
N PRO A 348 8.85 22.76 33.53
CA PRO A 348 8.34 21.40 33.29
C PRO A 348 6.98 21.15 33.94
N ASP A 349 6.72 21.68 35.14
CA ASP A 349 5.44 21.47 35.83
C ASP A 349 4.28 22.21 35.17
N VAL A 350 4.52 23.45 34.75
CA VAL A 350 3.53 24.24 34.01
C VAL A 350 3.22 23.58 32.67
N LEU A 351 4.27 23.16 31.94
CA LEU A 351 4.11 22.44 30.69
C LEU A 351 3.33 21.13 30.88
N ARG A 352 3.65 20.35 31.91
CA ARG A 352 2.96 19.10 32.22
C ARG A 352 1.46 19.34 32.43
N ARG A 353 1.08 20.32 33.27
CA ARG A 353 -0.32 20.65 33.52
C ARG A 353 -1.04 21.08 32.25
N THR A 354 -0.43 22.00 31.48
CA THR A 354 -1.02 22.48 30.22
C THR A 354 -1.17 21.34 29.19
N ILE A 355 -0.21 20.42 29.10
CA ILE A 355 -0.34 19.22 28.25
C ILE A 355 -1.51 18.36 28.73
N GLN A 356 -1.63 18.10 30.03
CA GLN A 356 -2.73 17.29 30.59
C GLN A 356 -4.10 17.90 30.28
N GLU A 357 -4.25 19.21 30.48
CA GLU A 357 -5.48 19.95 30.16
C GLU A 357 -5.81 19.86 28.65
N ARG A 358 -4.84 20.16 27.78
CA ARG A 358 -5.04 20.10 26.32
C ARG A 358 -5.30 18.69 25.80
N LEU A 359 -4.69 17.66 26.39
CA LEU A 359 -4.97 16.26 26.05
C LEU A 359 -6.37 15.82 26.48
N ALA A 360 -6.88 16.31 27.61
CA ALA A 360 -8.26 16.05 28.03
C ALA A 360 -9.27 16.69 27.06
N GLU A 361 -9.06 17.96 26.70
CA GLU A 361 -9.88 18.66 25.69
C GLU A 361 -9.84 17.96 24.33
N LEU A 362 -8.66 17.49 23.91
CA LEU A 362 -8.50 16.70 22.68
C LEU A 362 -9.22 15.36 22.79
N GLY A 363 -9.14 14.68 23.93
CA GLY A 363 -9.86 13.45 24.22
C GLY A 363 -11.37 13.61 24.06
N ASP A 364 -11.95 14.66 24.64
CA ASP A 364 -13.37 14.99 24.51
C ASP A 364 -13.79 15.23 23.06
N ARG A 365 -12.91 15.81 22.25
CA ARG A 365 -13.16 16.07 20.82
C ARG A 365 -13.08 14.79 20.00
N VAL A 366 -12.06 13.97 20.25
CA VAL A 366 -11.94 12.65 19.61
C VAL A 366 -13.17 11.79 19.94
N ALA A 367 -13.67 11.84 21.18
CA ALA A 367 -14.89 11.14 21.57
C ALA A 367 -16.17 11.65 20.86
N LYS A 368 -16.16 12.90 20.38
CA LYS A 368 -17.27 13.53 19.64
C LYS A 368 -17.03 13.58 18.13
N ALA A 369 -15.95 13.00 17.63
CA ALA A 369 -15.65 13.00 16.21
C ALA A 369 -16.73 12.23 15.45
N ASP A 370 -17.16 12.77 14.32
CA ASP A 370 -18.18 12.17 13.47
C ASP A 370 -17.65 10.84 12.87
N PRO A 371 -18.25 9.69 13.21
CA PRO A 371 -17.85 8.39 12.68
C PRO A 371 -17.95 8.32 11.14
N ASP A 372 -18.95 8.98 10.54
CA ASP A 372 -19.14 8.96 9.09
C ASP A 372 -17.99 9.71 8.41
N ALA A 373 -17.62 10.89 8.93
CA ALA A 373 -16.49 11.65 8.41
C ALA A 373 -15.16 10.88 8.53
N ILE A 374 -14.96 10.08 9.58
CA ILE A 374 -13.78 9.21 9.72
C ILE A 374 -13.83 8.09 8.67
N GLY A 375 -14.98 7.41 8.55
CA GLY A 375 -15.20 6.35 7.57
C GLY A 375 -14.96 6.83 6.14
N ASP A 376 -15.51 7.98 5.77
CA ASP A 376 -15.36 8.60 4.46
C ASP A 376 -13.90 8.93 4.15
N ARG A 377 -13.12 9.37 5.14
CA ARG A 377 -11.69 9.64 4.93
C ARG A 377 -10.88 8.37 4.73
N LEU A 378 -11.12 7.34 5.54
CA LEU A 378 -10.47 6.05 5.38
C LEU A 378 -10.79 5.45 4.02
N ARG A 379 -12.06 5.53 3.61
CA ARG A 379 -12.57 5.07 2.33
C ARG A 379 -12.00 5.87 1.16
N ARG A 380 -12.01 7.20 1.24
CA ARG A 380 -11.39 8.07 0.23
C ARG A 380 -9.91 7.74 0.08
N ARG A 381 -9.17 7.63 1.19
CA ARG A 381 -7.76 7.24 1.16
C ARG A 381 -7.56 5.86 0.57
N LEU A 382 -8.48 4.92 0.83
CA LEU A 382 -8.48 3.62 0.17
C LEU A 382 -8.55 3.85 -1.34
N LEU A 383 -9.62 4.45 -1.83
CA LEU A 383 -9.82 4.64 -3.27
C LEU A 383 -8.66 5.43 -3.93
N THR A 384 -8.17 6.50 -3.32
CA THR A 384 -7.24 7.44 -3.98
C THR A 384 -5.78 7.07 -3.99
N THR A 385 -5.36 6.02 -3.28
CA THR A 385 -3.94 5.62 -3.29
C THR A 385 -3.64 4.50 -4.29
N ARG A 386 -4.62 4.05 -5.07
CA ARG A 386 -4.44 2.95 -6.03
C ARG A 386 -4.00 3.47 -7.38
N GLN A 387 -2.95 2.85 -7.94
CA GLN A 387 -2.58 3.14 -9.33
C GLN A 387 -3.66 2.64 -10.29
N ALA A 388 -3.93 3.43 -11.34
CA ALA A 388 -4.83 2.99 -12.40
C ALA A 388 -4.26 1.77 -13.14
N VAL A 389 -5.10 0.76 -13.39
CA VAL A 389 -4.77 -0.42 -14.21
C VAL A 389 -5.33 -0.16 -15.61
N LEU A 390 -4.46 0.27 -16.54
CA LEU A 390 -4.84 0.82 -17.84
C LEU A 390 -4.32 0.02 -19.06
N PRO A 391 -4.27 -1.33 -19.05
CA PRO A 391 -3.84 -2.09 -20.23
C PRO A 391 -4.78 -1.81 -21.41
N GLY A 392 -4.22 -1.52 -22.59
CA GLY A 392 -5.02 -1.19 -23.78
C GLY A 392 -5.56 0.24 -23.83
N GLN A 393 -5.34 1.07 -22.81
CA GLN A 393 -5.84 2.45 -22.79
C GLN A 393 -5.32 3.29 -23.97
N LEU A 394 -4.07 3.08 -24.40
CA LEU A 394 -3.54 3.74 -25.60
C LEU A 394 -4.40 3.44 -26.83
N ARG A 395 -4.84 2.20 -27.01
CA ARG A 395 -5.74 1.80 -28.10
C ARG A 395 -7.09 2.49 -27.96
N GLN A 396 -7.66 2.50 -26.76
CA GLN A 396 -8.92 3.19 -26.48
C GLN A 396 -8.85 4.66 -26.88
N LEU A 397 -7.77 5.35 -26.52
CA LEU A 397 -7.57 6.76 -26.89
C LEU A 397 -7.46 7.00 -28.40
N LEU A 398 -6.90 6.04 -29.15
CA LEU A 398 -6.84 6.12 -30.61
C LEU A 398 -8.22 5.88 -31.26
N GLU A 399 -9.03 4.99 -30.69
CA GLU A 399 -10.38 4.69 -31.19
C GLU A 399 -11.42 5.76 -30.82
N LEU A 400 -11.12 6.68 -29.90
CA LEU A 400 -12.05 7.74 -29.48
C LEU A 400 -12.54 8.62 -30.63
N VAL A 401 -11.75 8.78 -31.69
CA VAL A 401 -12.16 9.53 -32.90
C VAL A 401 -13.35 8.88 -33.61
N ASN A 402 -13.53 7.56 -33.43
CA ASN A 402 -14.60 6.75 -34.00
C ASN A 402 -15.78 6.56 -33.02
N LEU A 403 -15.78 7.24 -31.86
CA LEU A 403 -16.85 7.09 -30.88
C LEU A 403 -18.16 7.66 -31.43
N THR A 404 -19.15 6.79 -31.61
CA THR A 404 -20.50 7.14 -32.06
C THR A 404 -21.54 6.70 -31.04
N ASP A 405 -22.79 7.08 -31.29
CA ASP A 405 -23.93 6.64 -30.50
C ASP A 405 -24.17 5.12 -30.53
N ALA A 406 -23.74 4.47 -31.61
CA ALA A 406 -23.82 3.02 -31.77
C ALA A 406 -22.65 2.28 -31.09
N SER A 407 -21.61 2.99 -30.65
CA SER A 407 -20.48 2.37 -29.95
C SER A 407 -20.94 1.76 -28.65
N ILE A 408 -20.55 0.51 -28.41
CA ILE A 408 -20.81 -0.19 -27.15
C ILE A 408 -19.65 0.05 -26.22
N VAL A 409 -19.94 0.46 -24.99
CA VAL A 409 -18.97 0.68 -23.93
C VAL A 409 -19.27 -0.20 -22.74
N ALA A 410 -18.22 -0.57 -22.01
CA ALA A 410 -18.31 -1.33 -20.77
C ALA A 410 -17.39 -0.73 -19.72
N TRP A 411 -17.64 -1.07 -18.47
CA TRP A 411 -16.71 -0.80 -17.38
C TRP A 411 -15.41 -1.56 -17.62
N ARG A 412 -14.27 -0.91 -17.32
CA ARG A 412 -13.02 -1.67 -17.21
C ARG A 412 -13.11 -2.59 -16.00
N ASP A 413 -12.60 -3.81 -16.15
CA ASP A 413 -12.64 -4.89 -15.13
C ASP A 413 -12.16 -4.46 -13.72
N THR A 414 -11.23 -3.52 -13.68
CA THR A 414 -10.53 -3.03 -12.50
C THR A 414 -10.97 -1.63 -12.07
N ALA A 415 -11.93 -1.03 -12.76
CA ALA A 415 -12.38 0.31 -12.48
C ALA A 415 -13.09 0.41 -11.13
N MET A 416 -12.91 1.56 -10.47
CA MET A 416 -13.53 1.88 -9.20
C MET A 416 -14.18 3.25 -9.33
N VAL A 417 -15.34 3.41 -8.71
CA VAL A 417 -16.05 4.69 -8.69
C VAL A 417 -16.60 4.97 -7.30
N SER A 418 -16.59 6.23 -6.91
CA SER A 418 -17.39 6.74 -5.81
C SER A 418 -17.89 8.11 -6.18
N MET A 419 -19.17 8.36 -5.94
CA MET A 419 -19.80 9.64 -6.23
C MET A 419 -20.18 10.37 -4.95
N THR A 420 -20.10 11.69 -4.97
CA THR A 420 -20.62 12.54 -3.92
C THR A 420 -21.10 13.85 -4.52
N ALA A 421 -22.41 14.08 -4.49
CA ALA A 421 -23.01 15.36 -4.88
C ALA A 421 -23.04 16.32 -3.69
N THR A 422 -22.56 17.55 -3.91
CA THR A 422 -22.60 18.65 -2.92
C THR A 422 -23.01 19.94 -3.60
N GLY A 423 -24.24 20.39 -3.36
CA GLY A 423 -24.78 21.57 -4.03
C GLY A 423 -24.89 21.34 -5.53
N ASP A 424 -24.23 22.17 -6.34
CA ASP A 424 -24.25 22.11 -7.81
C ASP A 424 -23.07 21.32 -8.40
N GLU A 425 -22.23 20.70 -7.57
CA GLU A 425 -21.06 19.91 -7.98
C GLU A 425 -21.23 18.43 -7.63
N LEU A 426 -20.93 17.57 -8.60
CA LEU A 426 -20.74 16.13 -8.46
C LEU A 426 -19.24 15.82 -8.46
N SER A 427 -18.75 15.25 -7.38
CA SER A 427 -17.40 14.69 -7.26
C SER A 427 -17.43 13.20 -7.57
N VAL A 428 -16.65 12.76 -8.57
CA VAL A 428 -16.53 11.36 -8.99
C VAL A 428 -15.08 10.91 -8.79
N LEU A 429 -14.84 10.07 -7.79
CA LEU A 429 -13.52 9.49 -7.49
C LEU A 429 -13.32 8.23 -8.33
N LEU A 430 -12.23 8.18 -9.11
CA LEU A 430 -11.90 7.10 -10.04
C LEU A 430 -10.62 6.35 -9.63
N GLY A 431 -10.47 6.11 -8.33
CA GLY A 431 -9.19 5.68 -7.77
C GLY A 431 -8.28 6.89 -7.57
N ASP A 432 -7.12 6.93 -8.22
CA ASP A 432 -6.07 7.95 -8.07
C ASP A 432 -6.44 9.40 -8.43
N ARG A 433 -7.66 9.65 -8.90
CA ARG A 433 -8.11 10.96 -9.37
C ARG A 433 -9.57 11.24 -9.01
N GLU A 434 -9.93 12.51 -9.09
CA GLU A 434 -11.27 13.04 -8.87
C GLU A 434 -11.71 13.84 -10.10
N LEU A 435 -12.89 13.52 -10.64
CA LEU A 435 -13.57 14.35 -11.63
C LEU A 435 -14.60 15.22 -10.91
N ARG A 436 -14.62 16.51 -11.26
CA ARG A 436 -15.64 17.44 -10.80
C ARG A 436 -16.53 17.80 -11.97
N MET A 437 -17.81 17.55 -11.81
CA MET A 437 -18.81 17.65 -12.85
C MET A 437 -20.03 18.41 -12.31
N PRO A 438 -20.88 18.99 -13.16
CA PRO A 438 -22.14 19.54 -12.69
C PRO A 438 -23.05 18.49 -12.03
N ALA A 439 -23.73 18.84 -10.94
CA ALA A 439 -24.58 17.92 -10.17
C ALA A 439 -25.72 17.28 -10.99
N TRP A 440 -26.20 17.93 -12.04
CA TRP A 440 -27.25 17.39 -12.91
C TRP A 440 -26.82 16.14 -13.70
N LEU A 441 -25.51 15.84 -13.76
CA LEU A 441 -24.98 14.59 -14.33
C LEU A 441 -25.11 13.38 -13.38
N GLU A 442 -25.53 13.59 -12.12
CA GLU A 442 -25.66 12.51 -11.13
C GLU A 442 -26.52 11.37 -11.64
N ALA A 443 -27.72 11.65 -12.18
CA ALA A 443 -28.61 10.62 -12.71
C ALA A 443 -28.01 9.84 -13.89
N ALA A 444 -27.29 10.52 -14.80
CA ALA A 444 -26.61 9.86 -15.92
C ALA A 444 -25.49 8.94 -15.43
N MET A 445 -24.73 9.39 -14.43
CA MET A 445 -23.66 8.59 -13.83
C MET A 445 -24.22 7.40 -13.02
N GLU A 446 -25.34 7.57 -12.31
CA GLU A 446 -26.04 6.48 -11.62
C GLU A 446 -26.51 5.41 -12.62
N ASP A 447 -27.07 5.81 -13.76
CA ASP A 447 -27.45 4.88 -14.84
C ASP A 447 -26.23 4.13 -15.41
N ILE A 448 -25.11 4.83 -15.67
CA ILE A 448 -23.85 4.21 -16.10
C ILE A 448 -23.34 3.20 -15.06
N ILE A 449 -23.42 3.53 -13.77
CA ILE A 449 -22.99 2.64 -12.67
C ILE A 449 -23.89 1.40 -12.55
N GLY A 450 -25.16 1.52 -12.92
CA GLY A 450 -26.12 0.41 -12.93
C GLY A 450 -25.96 -0.55 -14.11
N ARG A 451 -25.08 -0.25 -15.08
CA ARG A 451 -24.93 -1.03 -16.32
C ARG A 451 -23.55 -1.66 -16.41
N ASP A 452 -23.49 -2.94 -16.75
CA ASP A 452 -22.21 -3.61 -17.06
C ASP A 452 -21.68 -3.20 -18.44
N ARG A 453 -22.57 -3.09 -19.44
CA ARG A 453 -22.29 -2.68 -20.82
C ARG A 453 -23.50 -1.97 -21.43
N PHE A 454 -23.28 -1.01 -22.31
CA PHE A 454 -24.36 -0.25 -22.97
C PHE A 454 -23.88 0.46 -24.25
N ALA A 455 -24.80 0.72 -25.17
CA ALA A 455 -24.57 1.64 -26.29
C ALA A 455 -24.64 3.09 -25.81
N VAL A 456 -23.80 3.97 -26.36
CA VAL A 456 -23.79 5.40 -25.98
C VAL A 456 -25.18 6.03 -26.11
N ALA A 457 -25.93 5.67 -27.15
CA ALA A 457 -27.30 6.13 -27.38
C ALA A 457 -28.28 5.83 -26.22
N GLU A 458 -28.02 4.82 -25.40
CA GLU A 458 -28.90 4.46 -24.28
C GLU A 458 -28.93 5.52 -23.17
N LEU A 459 -27.96 6.45 -23.15
CA LEU A 459 -27.96 7.60 -22.24
C LEU A 459 -28.89 8.74 -22.69
N ALA A 460 -29.65 8.57 -23.79
CA ALA A 460 -30.58 9.56 -24.30
C ALA A 460 -31.69 9.96 -23.32
N ALA A 461 -31.97 9.12 -22.31
CA ALA A 461 -32.90 9.44 -21.23
C ALA A 461 -32.39 10.59 -20.32
N HIS A 462 -31.08 10.83 -20.31
CA HIS A 462 -30.42 11.81 -19.44
C HIS A 462 -29.77 12.96 -20.21
N LEU A 463 -29.29 12.70 -21.42
CA LEU A 463 -28.40 13.60 -22.17
C LEU A 463 -28.76 13.67 -23.65
N ASP A 464 -28.63 14.86 -24.22
CA ASP A 464 -28.64 15.05 -25.67
C ASP A 464 -27.43 14.39 -26.34
N GLU A 465 -27.41 14.35 -27.68
CA GLU A 465 -26.37 13.62 -28.43
C GLU A 465 -24.96 14.11 -28.18
N PRO A 466 -24.69 15.43 -28.23
CA PRO A 466 -23.38 15.94 -27.88
C PRO A 466 -23.02 15.64 -26.43
N GLY A 467 -23.97 15.80 -25.49
CA GLY A 467 -23.75 15.61 -24.07
C GLY A 467 -23.34 14.18 -23.70
N ARG A 468 -24.06 13.16 -24.21
CA ARG A 468 -23.72 11.75 -23.94
C ARG A 468 -22.37 11.36 -24.52
N ARG A 469 -22.05 11.81 -25.74
CA ARG A 469 -20.74 11.53 -26.37
C ARG A 469 -19.61 12.20 -25.61
N VAL A 470 -19.78 13.45 -25.17
CA VAL A 470 -18.78 14.17 -24.34
C VAL A 470 -18.55 13.46 -23.01
N LEU A 471 -19.63 13.04 -22.33
CA LEU A 471 -19.52 12.31 -21.07
C LEU A 471 -18.78 10.98 -21.26
N VAL A 472 -19.22 10.13 -22.19
CA VAL A 472 -18.61 8.82 -22.43
C VAL A 472 -17.15 8.97 -22.87
N HIS A 473 -16.86 9.90 -23.78
CA HIS A 473 -15.48 10.22 -24.17
C HIS A 473 -14.62 10.56 -22.95
N ARG A 474 -15.12 11.43 -22.06
CA ARG A 474 -14.40 11.80 -20.83
C ARG A 474 -14.16 10.59 -19.92
N LEU A 475 -15.15 9.72 -19.74
CA LEU A 475 -15.03 8.53 -18.90
C LEU A 475 -14.07 7.48 -19.50
N ILE A 476 -13.99 7.36 -20.83
CA ILE A 476 -12.98 6.52 -21.49
C ILE A 476 -11.59 7.10 -21.29
N VAL A 477 -11.40 8.41 -21.53
CA VAL A 477 -10.10 9.08 -21.35
C VAL A 477 -9.56 8.88 -19.93
N GLU A 478 -10.44 8.92 -18.93
CA GLU A 478 -10.10 8.76 -17.53
C GLU A 478 -9.99 7.29 -17.09
N GLY A 479 -10.17 6.34 -18.01
CA GLY A 479 -9.99 4.92 -17.75
C GLY A 479 -11.08 4.32 -16.87
N LEU A 480 -12.30 4.86 -16.93
CA LEU A 480 -13.48 4.26 -16.28
C LEU A 480 -14.15 3.25 -17.22
N LEU A 481 -14.39 3.70 -18.46
CA LEU A 481 -15.05 2.92 -19.49
C LEU A 481 -14.05 2.53 -20.59
N GLU A 482 -14.42 1.52 -21.36
CA GLU A 482 -13.75 1.15 -22.60
C GLU A 482 -14.76 0.80 -23.68
N VAL A 483 -14.42 1.06 -24.93
CA VAL A 483 -15.19 0.60 -26.09
C VAL A 483 -14.97 -0.90 -26.23
N VAL A 484 -16.07 -1.65 -26.35
CA VAL A 484 -16.09 -3.10 -26.54
C VAL A 484 -16.76 -3.43 -27.86
N GLY A 485 -16.10 -4.25 -28.68
CA GLY A 485 -16.55 -4.57 -30.04
C GLY A 485 -15.38 -4.64 -31.00
#